data_AF-A0A2H0P3Q8-F1
#
_entry.id   AF-A0A2H0P3Q8-F1
#
_cell.length_a   1.000
_cell.length_b   1.000
_cell.length_c   1.000
_cell.angle_alpha   90.00
_cell.angle_beta   90.00
_cell.angle_gamma   90.00
#
_symmetry.space_group_name_H-M   'P 1'
#
loop_
_entity.id
_entity.type
_entity.pdbx_description
1 polymer ?
#
loop_
_entity_poly.entity_id
_entity_poly.type
_entity_poly.pdbx_seq_one_letter_code
_entity_poly.pdbx_strand_id
1 'polypeptide(L)'
;MKRLIISLKTSDEVLDDFAKAFKRAKKKKAAEPHYEISFDSKNDFDRFVKNIYILKYILVFKPKSIYELAKIIKIDVSNLNKVILFFEEVGAIKVRTTQVSGREVKTPIVPYDTIEFNLAA
;
A
#
# COMPACT_ATOMS: atom_id res chain seq x y z
N MET A 1 5.84 -6.76 13.98
CA MET A 1 4.80 -6.93 12.93
C MET A 1 4.76 -5.64 12.13
N LYS A 2 4.81 -5.71 10.79
CA LYS A 2 4.82 -4.50 9.96
C LYS A 2 3.40 -3.99 9.80
N ARG A 3 3.19 -2.70 10.09
CA ARG A 3 1.86 -2.08 10.04
C ARG A 3 1.89 -0.96 9.02
N LEU A 4 0.90 -0.93 8.14
CA LEU A 4 0.63 0.23 7.28
C LEU A 4 -0.42 1.10 7.96
N ILE A 5 -0.06 2.34 8.25
CA ILE A 5 -0.96 3.36 8.78
C ILE A 5 -1.52 4.16 7.61
N ILE A 6 -2.84 4.34 7.59
CA ILE A 6 -3.55 5.21 6.65
C ILE A 6 -4.02 6.44 7.42
N SER A 7 -3.59 7.62 6.99
CA SER A 7 -3.91 8.90 7.64
C SER A 7 -4.46 9.94 6.67
N LEU A 8 -5.08 10.97 7.24
CA LEU A 8 -5.41 12.22 6.57
C LEU A 8 -4.54 13.32 7.20
N LYS A 9 -3.43 13.65 6.56
CA LYS A 9 -2.52 14.71 7.00
C LYS A 9 -2.12 15.57 5.82
N THR A 10 -2.01 16.86 6.08
CA THR A 10 -1.41 17.83 5.15
C THR A 10 0.09 17.57 4.98
N SER A 11 0.67 18.09 3.90
CA SER A 11 2.11 18.00 3.66
C SER A 11 2.94 18.59 4.80
N ASP A 12 2.46 19.68 5.42
CA ASP A 12 3.14 20.32 6.55
C ASP A 12 3.18 19.39 7.78
N GLU A 13 2.06 18.74 8.11
CA GLU A 13 2.01 17.78 9.22
C GLU A 13 2.92 16.56 8.97
N VAL A 14 2.96 16.04 7.74
CA VAL A 14 3.85 14.93 7.36
C VAL A 14 5.32 15.33 7.49
N LEU A 15 5.69 16.53 7.04
CA LEU A 15 7.06 17.03 7.16
C LEU A 15 7.47 17.28 8.62
N ASP A 16 6.54 17.75 9.45
CA ASP A 16 6.75 17.93 10.88
C ASP A 16 6.99 16.60 11.59
N ASP A 17 6.20 15.58 11.29
CA ASP A 17 6.36 14.23 11.83
C ASP A 17 7.69 13.61 11.40
N PHE A 18 8.09 13.82 10.14
CA PHE A 18 9.40 13.43 9.65
C PHE A 18 10.53 14.14 10.40
N ALA A 19 10.45 15.46 10.58
CA ALA A 19 11.46 16.23 11.30
C ALA A 19 11.60 15.77 12.77
N LYS A 20 10.48 15.45 13.42
CA LYS A 20 10.46 14.88 14.77
C LYS A 20 11.11 13.48 14.79
N ALA A 21 10.77 12.62 13.84
CA ALA A 21 11.35 11.28 13.70
C ALA A 21 12.87 11.33 13.47
N PHE A 22 13.32 12.21 12.58
CA PHE A 22 14.74 12.40 12.28
C PHE A 22 15.54 12.86 13.51
N LYS A 23 15.01 13.83 14.28
CA LYS A 23 15.63 14.29 15.54
C LYS A 23 15.74 13.15 16.57
N ARG A 24 14.75 12.24 16.64
CA ARG A 24 14.80 11.06 17.53
C ARG A 24 15.86 10.05 17.05
N ALA A 25 15.91 9.77 15.76
CA ALA A 25 16.88 8.84 15.17
C ALA A 25 18.33 9.32 15.40
N LYS A 26 18.60 10.63 15.24
CA LYS A 26 19.92 11.22 15.52
C LYS A 26 20.39 10.99 16.96
N LYS A 27 19.45 10.89 17.92
CA LYS A 27 19.74 10.61 19.33
C LYS A 27 19.92 9.11 19.65
N LYS A 28 20.11 8.26 18.63
CA LYS A 28 20.20 6.78 18.74
C LYS A 28 19.03 6.13 19.49
N LYS A 29 17.88 6.80 19.56
CA LYS A 29 16.66 6.16 20.04
C LYS A 29 16.17 5.25 18.93
N ALA A 30 16.20 3.93 19.15
CA ALA A 30 15.60 2.96 18.25
C ALA A 30 14.11 3.28 18.16
N ALA A 31 13.66 3.74 17.00
CA ALA A 31 12.26 3.87 16.68
C ALA A 31 11.86 2.65 15.85
N GLU A 32 10.69 2.08 16.13
CA GLU A 32 10.13 1.07 15.24
C GLU A 32 9.90 1.68 13.84
N PRO A 33 10.10 0.90 12.76
CA PRO A 33 9.80 1.36 11.41
C PRO A 33 8.35 1.80 11.29
N HIS A 34 8.15 3.05 10.88
CA HIS A 34 6.84 3.65 10.64
C HIS A 34 6.54 3.61 9.14
N TYR A 35 5.43 2.99 8.75
CA TYR A 35 4.95 2.98 7.37
C TYR A 35 3.59 3.67 7.36
N GLU A 36 3.50 4.81 6.69
CA GLU A 36 2.28 5.60 6.62
C GLU A 36 2.04 6.08 5.19
N ILE A 37 0.79 5.97 4.76
CA ILE A 37 0.28 6.64 3.56
C ILE A 37 -0.67 7.71 4.05
N SER A 38 -0.31 8.97 3.77
CA SER A 38 -1.19 10.10 4.02
C SER A 38 -1.85 10.53 2.72
N PHE A 39 -3.17 10.70 2.76
CA PHE A 39 -3.93 11.25 1.65
C PHE A 39 -4.24 12.73 1.90
N ASP A 40 -3.93 13.59 0.94
CA ASP A 40 -4.29 15.01 0.89
C ASP A 40 -5.53 15.26 0.01
N SER A 41 -5.95 14.26 -0.76
CA SER A 41 -7.10 14.28 -1.66
C SER A 41 -8.19 13.32 -1.19
N LYS A 42 -9.40 13.85 -0.98
CA LYS A 42 -10.59 13.05 -0.68
C LYS A 42 -10.84 11.97 -1.75
N ASN A 43 -10.60 12.30 -3.02
CA ASN A 43 -10.87 11.38 -4.13
C ASN A 43 -9.93 10.16 -4.09
N ASP A 44 -8.66 10.36 -3.77
CA ASP A 44 -7.69 9.25 -3.67
C ASP A 44 -7.94 8.41 -2.42
N PHE A 45 -8.30 9.06 -1.30
CA PHE A 45 -8.74 8.35 -0.11
C PHE A 45 -9.98 7.48 -0.38
N ASP A 46 -11.02 8.05 -0.99
CA ASP A 46 -12.25 7.31 -1.34
C ASP A 46 -11.95 6.16 -2.30
N ARG A 47 -11.08 6.39 -3.30
CA ARG A 47 -10.62 5.35 -4.23
C ARG A 47 -9.88 4.23 -3.49
N PHE A 48 -9.02 4.57 -2.53
CA PHE A 48 -8.28 3.61 -1.72
C PHE A 48 -9.21 2.76 -0.88
N VAL A 49 -10.09 3.39 -0.10
CA VAL A 49 -11.05 2.71 0.78
C VAL A 49 -11.99 1.81 -0.03
N LYS A 50 -12.52 2.29 -1.17
CA LYS A 50 -13.38 1.49 -2.06
C LYS A 50 -12.72 0.20 -2.54
N ASN A 51 -11.40 0.20 -2.70
CA ASN A 51 -10.64 -0.94 -3.23
C ASN A 51 -9.87 -1.73 -2.17
N ILE A 52 -9.99 -1.39 -0.88
CA ILE A 52 -9.19 -2.01 0.19
C ILE A 52 -9.32 -3.53 0.28
N TYR A 53 -10.48 -4.07 -0.11
CA TYR A 53 -10.68 -5.52 -0.14
C TYR A 53 -9.63 -6.23 -1.01
N ILE A 54 -9.14 -5.61 -2.09
CA ILE A 54 -8.10 -6.19 -2.95
C ILE A 54 -6.80 -6.38 -2.16
N LEU A 55 -6.41 -5.45 -1.28
CA LEU A 55 -5.26 -5.61 -0.39
C LEU A 55 -5.42 -6.80 0.54
N LYS A 56 -6.62 -6.97 1.11
CA LYS A 56 -6.96 -8.15 1.92
C LYS A 56 -6.79 -9.45 1.12
N TYR A 57 -7.26 -9.50 -0.13
CA TYR A 57 -7.11 -10.70 -0.97
C TYR A 57 -5.64 -10.98 -1.32
N ILE A 58 -4.84 -9.95 -1.59
CA ILE A 58 -3.39 -10.11 -1.83
C ILE A 58 -2.71 -10.69 -0.58
N LEU A 59 -3.03 -10.15 0.60
CA LEU A 59 -2.46 -10.58 1.87
C LEU A 59 -2.79 -12.05 2.20
N VAL A 60 -4.07 -12.43 2.05
CA VAL A 60 -4.58 -13.76 2.42
C VAL A 60 -4.17 -14.83 1.42
N PHE A 61 -4.34 -14.56 0.11
CA PHE A 61 -4.18 -15.58 -0.92
C PHE A 61 -2.80 -15.58 -1.57
N LYS A 62 -2.00 -14.52 -1.40
CA LYS A 62 -0.64 -14.39 -1.94
C LYS A 62 -0.55 -14.82 -3.42
N PRO A 63 -1.35 -14.21 -4.31
CA PRO A 63 -1.45 -14.62 -5.70
C PRO A 63 -0.09 -14.54 -6.40
N LYS A 64 0.18 -15.47 -7.31
CA LYS A 64 1.42 -15.53 -8.11
C LYS A 64 1.41 -14.58 -9.30
N SER A 65 0.26 -13.96 -9.60
CA SER A 65 0.13 -12.95 -10.65
C SER A 65 -1.11 -12.08 -10.45
N ILE A 66 -1.14 -10.92 -11.12
CA ILE A 66 -2.36 -10.10 -11.21
C ILE A 66 -3.51 -10.88 -11.87
N TYR A 67 -3.21 -11.75 -12.84
CA TYR A 67 -4.22 -12.58 -13.51
C TYR A 67 -4.85 -13.61 -12.57
N GLU A 68 -4.06 -14.24 -11.71
CA GLU A 68 -4.57 -15.15 -10.67
C GLU A 68 -5.43 -14.38 -9.66
N LEU A 69 -4.96 -13.21 -9.22
CA LEU A 69 -5.74 -12.35 -8.34
C LEU A 69 -7.11 -11.99 -8.95
N ALA A 70 -7.14 -11.61 -10.23
CA ALA A 70 -8.36 -11.31 -10.97
C ALA A 70 -9.36 -12.48 -10.96
N LYS A 71 -8.88 -13.72 -11.14
CA LYS A 71 -9.70 -14.93 -11.05
C LYS A 71 -10.29 -15.14 -9.65
N ILE A 72 -9.48 -14.94 -8.61
CA ILE A 72 -9.90 -15.11 -7.20
C ILE A 72 -11.01 -14.11 -6.85
N ILE A 73 -10.82 -12.85 -7.21
CA ILE A 73 -11.77 -11.76 -6.87
C ILE A 73 -12.92 -11.63 -7.88
N LYS A 74 -12.88 -12.37 -9.00
CA LYS A 74 -13.85 -12.34 -10.10
C LYS A 74 -14.04 -10.95 -10.73
N ILE A 75 -12.92 -10.26 -11.00
CA ILE A 75 -12.90 -8.93 -11.65
C ILE A 75 -12.11 -9.03 -12.95
N ASP A 76 -12.48 -8.23 -13.94
CA ASP A 76 -11.69 -8.06 -15.16
C ASP A 76 -10.25 -7.59 -14.86
N VAL A 77 -9.29 -8.22 -15.52
CA VAL A 77 -7.86 -7.96 -15.41
C VAL A 77 -7.52 -6.50 -15.74
N SER A 78 -8.19 -5.88 -16.71
CA SER A 78 -7.93 -4.47 -17.05
C SER A 78 -8.32 -3.54 -15.91
N ASN A 79 -9.49 -3.75 -15.31
CA ASN A 79 -9.95 -2.97 -14.16
C ASN A 79 -9.09 -3.22 -12.92
N LEU A 80 -8.69 -4.47 -12.66
CA LEU A 80 -7.77 -4.79 -11.57
C LEU A 80 -6.41 -4.12 -11.76
N ASN A 81 -5.86 -4.11 -12.98
CA ASN A 81 -4.59 -3.45 -13.27
C ASN A 81 -4.62 -1.95 -12.91
N LYS A 82 -5.72 -1.24 -13.20
CA LYS A 82 -5.87 0.18 -12.81
C LYS A 82 -5.83 0.38 -11.31
N VAL A 83 -6.31 -0.58 -10.53
CA VAL A 83 -6.26 -0.53 -9.07
C VAL A 83 -4.88 -0.90 -8.54
N ILE A 84 -4.24 -1.92 -9.13
CA ILE A 84 -2.87 -2.32 -8.77
C ILE A 84 -1.88 -1.19 -9.05
N LEU A 85 -1.99 -0.52 -10.20
CA LEU A 85 -1.17 0.66 -10.52
C LEU A 85 -1.37 1.77 -9.49
N PHE A 86 -2.61 2.10 -9.16
CA PHE A 86 -2.90 3.09 -8.12
C PHE A 86 -2.32 2.70 -6.76
N PHE A 87 -2.46 1.44 -6.33
CA PHE A 87 -1.88 0.98 -5.08
C PHE A 87 -0.35 1.00 -5.08
N GLU A 88 0.28 0.76 -6.22
CA GLU A 88 1.73 0.89 -6.36
C GLU A 88 2.16 2.37 -6.30
N GLU A 89 1.44 3.26 -6.99
CA GLU A 89 1.68 4.71 -6.99
C GLU A 89 1.59 5.33 -5.59
N VAL A 90 0.58 4.96 -4.80
CA VAL A 90 0.43 5.45 -3.42
C VAL A 90 1.30 4.67 -2.41
N GLY A 91 2.07 3.66 -2.87
CA GLY A 91 2.98 2.90 -2.02
C GLY A 91 2.33 1.83 -1.13
N ALA A 92 1.06 1.48 -1.37
CA ALA A 92 0.34 0.45 -0.63
C ALA A 92 0.76 -0.98 -0.99
N ILE A 93 1.35 -1.19 -2.17
CA ILE A 93 1.94 -2.47 -2.59
C ILE A 93 3.23 -2.23 -3.36
N LYS A 94 3.95 -3.32 -3.63
CA LYS A 94 5.01 -3.37 -4.65
C LYS A 94 4.61 -4.35 -5.75
N VAL A 95 4.90 -4.05 -7.01
CA VAL A 95 4.76 -5.04 -8.08
C VAL A 95 6.12 -5.62 -8.41
N ARG A 96 6.24 -6.94 -8.29
CA ARG A 96 7.42 -7.68 -8.75
C ARG A 96 7.17 -8.23 -10.14
N THR A 97 8.07 -7.91 -11.05
CA THR A 97 8.08 -8.45 -12.40
C THR A 97 9.03 -9.63 -12.51
N THR A 98 8.56 -10.73 -13.08
CA THR A 98 9.36 -11.94 -13.37
C THR A 98 9.08 -12.47 -14.77
N GLN A 99 10.05 -13.18 -15.37
CA GLN A 99 9.85 -13.88 -16.64
C GLN A 99 9.47 -15.34 -16.39
N VAL A 100 8.35 -15.79 -16.93
CA VAL A 100 7.90 -17.18 -16.86
C VAL A 100 7.60 -17.66 -18.28
N SER A 101 8.35 -18.66 -18.76
CA SER A 101 8.21 -19.20 -20.12
C SER A 101 8.24 -18.12 -21.22
N GLY A 102 9.12 -17.12 -21.06
CA GLY A 102 9.28 -16.00 -21.99
C GLY A 102 8.20 -14.92 -21.92
N ARG A 103 7.28 -15.00 -20.95
CA ARG A 103 6.25 -13.97 -20.70
C ARG A 103 6.53 -13.22 -19.41
N GLU A 104 6.28 -11.92 -19.45
CA GLU A 104 6.34 -11.07 -18.27
C GLU A 104 5.13 -11.36 -17.35
N VAL A 105 5.41 -11.65 -16.08
CA VAL A 105 4.41 -11.89 -15.04
C VAL A 105 4.61 -10.87 -13.93
N LYS A 106 3.57 -10.06 -13.71
CA LYS A 106 3.51 -9.07 -12.63
C LYS A 106 2.82 -9.67 -11.41
N THR A 107 3.47 -9.59 -10.26
CA THR A 107 3.01 -10.13 -8.98
C THR A 107 2.84 -8.99 -7.97
N PRO A 108 1.64 -8.71 -7.45
CA PRO A 108 1.44 -7.72 -6.41
C PRO A 108 1.90 -8.28 -5.05
N ILE A 109 2.64 -7.47 -4.29
CA ILE A 109 3.21 -7.84 -2.98
C ILE A 109 2.81 -6.77 -1.97
N VAL A 110 2.16 -7.20 -0.89
CA VAL A 110 1.87 -6.36 0.27
C VAL A 110 3.04 -6.45 1.27
N PRO A 111 3.74 -5.33 1.59
CA PRO A 111 4.94 -5.36 2.43
C PRO A 111 4.67 -5.29 3.95
N TYR A 112 3.41 -5.37 4.37
CA TYR A 112 2.95 -5.26 5.76
C TYR A 112 1.98 -6.39 6.13
N ASP A 113 1.72 -6.55 7.41
CA ASP A 113 0.87 -7.60 7.96
C ASP A 113 -0.53 -7.07 8.33
N THR A 114 -0.64 -5.80 8.73
CA THR A 114 -1.92 -5.14 9.09
C THR A 114 -2.06 -3.77 8.46
N ILE A 115 -3.31 -3.34 8.27
CA ILE A 115 -3.68 -1.98 7.88
C ILE A 115 -4.42 -1.35 9.06
N GLU A 116 -4.01 -0.15 9.46
CA GLU A 116 -4.61 0.62 10.55
C GLU A 116 -5.04 1.99 10.01
N PHE A 117 -6.25 2.43 10.33
CA PHE A 117 -6.75 3.75 9.92
C PHE A 117 -6.68 4.70 11.10
N ASN A 118 -5.95 5.81 10.93
CA ASN A 118 -5.94 6.91 11.85
C ASN A 118 -6.66 8.10 11.22
N LEU A 119 -7.96 8.20 11.52
CA LEU A 119 -8.86 9.23 10.99
C LEU A 119 -9.03 10.40 11.97
N ALA A 120 -8.04 10.65 12.84
CA ALA A 120 -8.08 11.79 13.74
C ALA A 120 -8.29 13.08 12.92
N ALA A 121 -9.33 13.83 13.28
CA ALA A 121 -9.72 15.11 12.70
C ALA A 121 -9.47 16.23 13.71
#